data_AF-A0A2V6BV45-F1
#
_entry.id   AF-A0A2V6BV45-F1
#
_cell.length_a   1.000
_cell.length_b   1.000
_cell.length_c   1.000
_cell.angle_alpha   90.00
_cell.angle_beta   90.00
_cell.angle_gamma   90.00
#
_symmetry.space_group_name_H-M   'P 1'
#
loop_
_entity.id
_entity.type
_entity.pdbx_description
1 polymer ?
#
loop_
_entity_poly.entity_id
_entity_poly.type
_entity_poly.pdbx_seq_one_letter_code
_entity_poly.pdbx_strand_id
1 'polypeptide(L)' 'KISGRAELPGRPLLYETTQFLLEHFGLRHLDELPNAEELRTRYLPTAQPKREIAPADAERAEQTQNAEVVPAPQD' A
#
# COMPACT_ATOMS: atom_id res chain seq x y z
N LYS A 1 -0.61 9.39 -2.28
CA LYS A 1 -1.60 9.76 -3.33
C LYS A 1 -1.18 11.11 -3.93
N ILE A 2 -1.53 11.41 -5.18
CA ILE A 2 -1.25 12.74 -5.77
C ILE A 2 -2.39 13.67 -5.36
N SER A 3 -2.08 14.75 -4.64
CA SER A 3 -3.05 15.76 -4.21
C SER A 3 -3.26 16.84 -5.27
N GLY A 4 -2.27 17.08 -6.13
CA GLY A 4 -2.38 18.08 -7.20
C GLY A 4 -1.03 18.44 -7.81
N ARG A 5 -0.95 19.66 -8.36
CA ARG A 5 0.29 20.25 -8.89
C ARG A 5 0.50 21.63 -8.29
N ALA A 6 1.73 21.98 -7.93
CA ALA A 6 2.05 23.30 -7.41
C ALA A 6 1.93 24.39 -8.49
N GLU A 7 1.61 25.62 -8.09
CA GLU A 7 1.60 26.82 -8.95
C GLU A 7 2.99 27.46 -9.09
N LEU A 8 4.02 26.62 -9.15
CA LEU A 8 5.41 27.03 -9.34
C LEU A 8 5.87 26.66 -10.75
N PRO A 9 6.91 27.31 -11.31
CA PRO A 9 7.50 26.91 -12.58
C PRO A 9 7.81 25.41 -12.62
N GLY A 10 7.44 24.74 -13.70
CA GLY A 10 7.54 23.27 -13.84
C GLY A 10 6.37 22.49 -13.23
N ARG A 11 5.49 23.13 -12.44
CA ARG A 11 4.26 22.56 -11.86
C ARG A 11 4.49 21.16 -11.26
N PRO A 12 5.39 21.00 -10.28
CA PRO A 12 5.69 19.68 -9.71
C PRO A 12 4.44 19.04 -9.08
N LEU A 13 4.41 17.71 -9.04
CA LEU A 13 3.35 16.94 -8.39
C LEU A 13 3.41 17.13 -6.87
N LEU A 14 2.25 17.34 -6.26
CA LEU A 14 2.08 17.36 -4.82
C LEU A 14 1.59 16.00 -4.35
N TYR A 15 2.18 15.51 -3.28
CA TYR A 15 1.85 14.23 -2.69
C TYR A 15 1.23 14.44 -1.32
N GLU A 16 0.24 13.61 -1.01
CA GLU A 16 -0.44 13.58 0.27
C GLU A 16 -0.47 12.16 0.85
N THR A 17 -0.62 12.12 2.18
CA THR A 17 -0.94 10.91 2.94
C THR A 17 -2.30 10.37 2.52
N THR A 18 -2.49 9.07 2.71
CA THR A 18 -3.75 8.39 2.37
C THR A 18 -4.40 7.82 3.62
N GLN A 19 -5.68 7.47 3.50
CA GLN A 19 -6.37 6.72 4.55
C GLN A 19 -5.65 5.40 4.86
N PHE A 20 -5.17 4.71 3.83
CA PHE A 20 -4.38 3.49 3.99
C PHE A 20 -3.13 3.69 4.85
N LEU A 21 -2.46 4.85 4.78
CA LEU A 21 -1.33 5.15 5.65
C LEU A 21 -1.77 5.22 7.11
N LEU A 22 -2.88 5.91 7.38
CA LEU A 22 -3.43 6.01 8.73
C LEU A 22 -3.78 4.64 9.29
N GLU A 23 -4.47 3.81 8.50
CA GLU A 23 -4.81 2.43 8.86
C GLU A 23 -3.56 1.58 9.10
N HIS A 24 -2.54 1.70 8.26
CA HIS A 24 -1.29 0.95 8.38
C HIS A 24 -0.53 1.27 9.68
N PHE A 25 -0.56 2.53 10.11
CA PHE A 25 0.08 2.97 11.36
C PHE A 25 -0.89 2.96 12.57
N GLY A 26 -2.15 2.57 12.38
CA GLY A 26 -3.16 2.52 13.45
C GLY A 26 -3.60 3.91 13.95
N LEU A 27 -3.50 4.94 13.12
CA LEU A 27 -3.86 6.31 13.43
C LEU A 27 -5.29 6.61 12.99
N ARG A 28 -5.99 7.47 13.73
CA ARG A 28 -7.31 7.99 13.32
C ARG A 28 -7.19 9.31 12.56
N HIS A 29 -6.18 10.11 12.89
CA HIS A 29 -5.95 11.44 12.33
C HIS A 29 -4.46 11.79 12.36
N LEU A 30 -4.05 12.78 11.56
CA LEU A 30 -2.64 13.18 11.43
C LEU A 30 -2.06 13.81 12.70
N ASP A 31 -2.90 14.37 13.58
CA ASP A 31 -2.45 15.00 14.82
C ASP A 31 -1.98 13.97 15.87
N GLU A 32 -2.27 12.68 15.67
CA GLU A 32 -1.78 11.58 16.51
C GLU A 32 -0.33 11.19 16.16
N LEU A 33 0.27 11.79 15.13
CA LEU A 33 1.65 11.51 14.75
C LEU A 33 2.63 12.01 15.83
N PRO A 34 3.66 11.21 16.19
CA PRO A 34 4.72 11.68 17.07
C PRO A 34 5.48 12.84 16.44
N ASN A 35 6.04 13.72 17.27
CA ASN A 35 6.83 14.83 16.79
C ASN A 35 8.14 14.35 16.11
N ALA A 36 8.77 15.26 15.37
CA ALA A 36 9.96 14.95 14.58
C ALA A 36 11.14 14.45 15.43
N GLU A 37 11.33 14.95 16.65
CA GLU A 37 12.45 14.54 17.51
C GLU A 37 12.26 13.13 18.09
N GLU A 38 11.02 12.77 18.43
CA GLU A 38 10.67 11.40 18.84
C GLU A 38 10.91 10.39 17.71
N LEU A 39 10.58 10.75 16.47
CA LEU A 39 10.81 9.89 15.31
C LEU A 39 12.28 9.58 15.04
N ARG A 40 13.20 10.50 15.39
CA ARG A 40 14.64 10.32 15.18
C ARG A 40 15.25 9.34 16.19
N THR A 41 14.65 9.23 17.36
CA THR A 41 15.15 8.40 18.46
C THR A 41 14.48 7.02 18.47
N ARG A 42 13.27 6.90 17.91
CA ARG A 42 12.54 5.63 17.78
C ARG A 42 13.16 4.74 16.70
N TYR A 43 13.31 3.46 17.01
CA TYR A 43 13.65 2.46 16.01
C TYR A 43 12.42 2.21 15.11
N LEU A 44 12.52 2.61 13.84
CA LEU A 44 11.50 2.32 12.84
C LEU A 44 11.81 0.96 12.19
N PRO A 45 10.79 0.12 11.95
CA PRO A 45 10.97 -1.10 11.19
C PRO A 45 11.47 -0.73 9.79
N THR A 46 12.58 -1.34 9.38
CA THR A 46 13.08 -1.19 8.03
C THR A 46 12.16 -1.93 7.06
N ALA A 47 11.89 -1.32 5.91
CA ALA A 47 11.13 -1.99 4.87
C ALA A 47 11.86 -3.28 4.48
N GLN A 48 11.18 -4.42 4.60
CA GLN A 48 11.64 -5.65 4.01
C GLN A 48 11.82 -5.40 2.51
N PRO A 49 12.95 -5.77 1.89
CA PRO A 49 13.10 -5.62 0.45
C PRO A 49 11.92 -6.33 -0.22
N LYS A 50 11.19 -5.58 -1.06
CA LYS A 50 10.05 -6.10 -1.79
C LYS A 50 10.54 -7.30 -2.59
N ARG A 51 10.09 -8.51 -2.21
CA ARG A 51 10.34 -9.70 -3.03
C ARG A 51 9.74 -9.42 -4.39
N GLU A 52 10.59 -9.29 -5.40
CA GLU A 52 10.15 -9.32 -6.78
C GLU A 52 9.43 -10.65 -6.97
N ILE A 53 8.14 -10.56 -7.30
CA ILE A 53 7.32 -11.73 -7.58
C ILE A 53 7.97 -12.35 -8.81
N ALA A 54 8.60 -13.51 -8.66
CA ALA A 54 9.11 -14.23 -9.81
C ALA A 54 7.92 -14.54 -10.73
N PRO A 55 8.07 -14.49 -12.06
CA PRO A 55 6.97 -14.68 -13.01
C PRO A 55 6.16 -15.97 -12.77
N ALA A 56 6.77 -16.99 -12.17
CA ALA A 56 6.11 -18.25 -11.81
C ALA A 56 5.01 -18.13 -10.72
N ASP A 57 5.09 -17.14 -9.82
CA ASP A 57 4.09 -16.96 -8.76
C ASP A 57 2.86 -16.17 -9.25
N ALA A 58 3.00 -15.40 -10.34
CA ALA A 58 1.88 -14.68 -10.97
C ALA A 58 0.92 -15.64 -11.68
N GLU A 59 1.45 -16.67 -12.35
CA GLU A 59 0.64 -17.66 -13.07
C GLU A 59 -0.25 -18.49 -12.11
N ARG A 60 0.24 -18.77 -10.90
CA ARG A 60 -0.49 -19.58 -9.89
C ARG A 60 -1.67 -18.82 -9.25
N ALA A 61 -1.57 -17.49 -9.15
CA ALA A 61 -2.62 -16.65 -8.57
C ALA A 61 -3.83 -16.49 -9.51
N GLU A 62 -3.60 -16.45 -10.83
CA GLU A 62 -4.68 -16.31 -11.83
C GLU A 62 -5.49 -17.59 -12.04
N GLN A 63 -4.86 -18.77 -11.84
CA GLN A 63 -5.52 -20.07 -12.03
C GLN A 63 -6.49 -20.43 -10.89
N THR A 64 -6.29 -19.90 -9.69
CA THR A 64 -7.16 -20.19 -8.54
C THR A 64 -8.50 -19.43 -8.61
N GLN A 65 -8.57 -18.33 -9.36
CA GLN A 65 -9.82 -17.56 -9.52
C GLN A 65 -10.78 -18.10 -10.60
N ASN A 66 -10.33 -18.98 -11.49
CA ASN A 66 -11.14 -19.46 -12.62
C ASN A 66 -11.62 -20.92 -12.49
N ALA A 67 -11.31 -21.61 -11.39
CA ALA A 67 -11.57 -23.06 -11.24
C ALA A 67 -12.66 -23.43 -10.22
N GLU A 68 -13.62 -22.54 -9.91
CA GLU A 68 -14.83 -22.91 -9.19
C GLU A 68 -16.08 -22.69 -10.06
N VAL A 69 -16.26 -23.56 -11.05
CA VAL A 69 -17.59 -23.92 -11.55
C VAL A 69 -17.61 -25.43 -11.72
N VAL A 70 -17.89 -26.14 -10.62
CA VAL A 70 -18.32 -27.55 -10.68
C VAL A 70 -19.85 -27.51 -10.77
N PRO A 71 -20.49 -27.74 -11.94
CA PRO A 71 -21.91 -28.02 -11.94
C PRO A 71 -22.10 -29.42 -11.33
N ALA A 72 -22.94 -29.49 -10.30
CA ALA A 72 -23.30 -30.70 -9.57
C ALA A 72 -23.82 -31.81 -10.49
N PRO A 73 -23.61 -33.10 -10.16
CA PRO A 73 -24.23 -34.21 -10.87
C PRO A 73 -25.74 -34.18 -10.67
N GLN A 74 -26.51 -34.20 -11.75
CA GLN A 74 -27.96 -34.44 -11.68
C GLN A 74 -28.20 -35.96 -11.75
N ASP A 75 -28.95 -36.47 -10.77
CA ASP A 75 -29.57 -37.81 -10.77
C ASP A 75 -30.50 -38.02 -11.97
#